data_AF-A0A660U0P0-F1
#
_entry.id   AF-A0A660U0P0-F1
#
_cell.length_a   1.000
_cell.length_b   1.000
_cell.length_c   1.000
_cell.angle_alpha   90.00
_cell.angle_beta   90.00
_cell.angle_gamma   90.00
#
_symmetry.space_group_name_H-M   'P 1'
#
loop_
_entity.id
_entity.type
_entity.pdbx_description
1 polymer ?
#
loop_
_entity_poly.entity_id
_entity_poly.type
_entity_poly.pdbx_seq_one_letter_code
_entity_poly.pdbx_strand_id
1 'polypeptide(L)' 'MSYIISGIQQIGIGIPDVEEAWKWYRCRFGMDIPIFREAAEAPFMIDYTGGKVQARDAVLAINLRGGGGFEIWQYT' A
#
# COMPACT_ATOMS: atom_id res chain seq x y z
N MET A 1 8.70 6.39 -32.97
CA MET A 1 7.38 6.56 -32.34
C MET A 1 7.51 6.04 -30.91
N SER A 2 7.32 6.88 -29.88
CA SER A 2 7.35 6.41 -28.49
C SER A 2 5.95 5.99 -28.06
N TYR A 3 5.84 4.85 -27.40
CA TYR A 3 4.61 4.42 -26.77
C TYR A 3 4.54 5.04 -25.38
N ILE A 4 3.40 5.66 -25.04
CA ILE A 4 3.10 6.11 -23.68
C ILE A 4 2.27 5.00 -23.03
N ILE A 5 2.83 4.34 -22.02
CA ILE A 5 2.12 3.39 -21.18
C ILE A 5 1.72 4.13 -19.91
N SER A 6 0.42 4.22 -19.66
CA SER A 6 -0.17 4.87 -18.49
C SER A 6 -1.07 3.89 -17.74
N GLY A 7 -1.02 3.92 -16.42
CA GLY A 7 -1.83 3.08 -15.56
C GLY A 7 -1.65 3.44 -14.08
N ILE A 8 -2.49 2.86 -13.23
CA ILE A 8 -2.38 3.00 -11.78
C ILE A 8 -1.42 1.91 -11.30
N GLN A 9 -0.28 2.33 -10.73
CA GLN A 9 0.69 1.39 -10.16
C GLN A 9 0.19 0.79 -8.85
N GLN A 10 -0.41 1.60 -7.98
CA GLN A 10 -0.93 1.17 -6.68
C GLN A 10 -1.97 2.13 -6.13
N ILE A 11 -2.73 1.65 -5.14
CA ILE A 11 -3.69 2.42 -4.36
C ILE A 11 -3.30 2.33 -2.89
N GLY A 12 -3.07 3.48 -2.25
CA GLY A 12 -2.83 3.57 -0.81
C GLY A 12 -4.13 3.46 -0.01
N ILE A 13 -4.16 2.58 0.98
CA ILE A 13 -5.34 2.28 1.80
C ILE A 13 -4.98 2.39 3.28
N GLY A 14 -5.43 3.47 3.91
CA GLY A 14 -5.25 3.68 5.35
C GLY A 14 -6.24 2.86 6.17
N ILE A 15 -5.75 2.09 7.14
CA ILE A 15 -6.55 1.20 7.98
C ILE A 15 -6.17 1.34 9.47
N PRO A 16 -7.03 0.87 10.40
CA PRO A 16 -6.71 0.84 11.82
C PRO A 16 -5.88 -0.38 12.25
N ASP A 17 -5.97 -1.51 11.52
CA ASP A 17 -5.20 -2.74 11.76
C ASP A 17 -4.76 -3.37 10.43
N VAL A 18 -3.45 -3.41 10.18
CA VAL A 18 -2.88 -3.89 8.89
C VAL A 18 -3.05 -5.40 8.73
N GLU A 19 -2.99 -6.15 9.83
CA GLU A 19 -3.06 -7.62 9.81
C GLU A 19 -4.48 -8.08 9.49
N GLU A 20 -5.46 -7.48 10.17
CA GLU A 20 -6.87 -7.78 9.95
C GLU A 20 -7.27 -7.40 8.52
N ALA A 21 -6.93 -6.18 8.09
CA ALA A 21 -7.28 -5.69 6.77
C ALA A 21 -6.61 -6.53 5.66
N TRP A 22 -5.32 -6.81 5.78
CA TRP A 22 -4.63 -7.60 4.77
C TRP A 22 -5.17 -9.03 4.70
N LYS A 23 -5.46 -9.68 5.83
CA LYS A 23 -6.14 -10.98 5.83
C LYS A 23 -7.46 -10.93 5.06
N TRP A 24 -8.25 -9.88 5.25
CA TRP A 24 -9.50 -9.70 4.52
C TRP A 24 -9.27 -9.49 3.01
N TYR A 25 -8.31 -8.65 2.63
CA TYR A 25 -7.96 -8.41 1.21
C TYR A 25 -7.41 -9.66 0.52
N ARG A 26 -6.65 -10.52 1.22
CA ARG A 26 -6.26 -11.84 0.70
C ARG A 26 -7.48 -12.69 0.37
N CYS A 27 -8.45 -12.78 1.29
CA CYS A 27 -9.62 -13.62 1.09
C CYS A 27 -10.62 -13.08 0.07
N ARG A 28 -10.75 -11.75 -0.10
CA ARG A 28 -11.78 -11.13 -0.94
C ARG A 28 -11.28 -10.64 -2.29
N PHE A 29 -10.05 -10.15 -2.34
CA PHE A 29 -9.43 -9.57 -3.54
C PHE A 29 -8.26 -10.41 -4.07
N GLY A 30 -7.82 -11.42 -3.31
CA GLY A 30 -6.67 -12.25 -3.68
C GLY A 30 -5.34 -11.52 -3.56
N MET A 31 -5.24 -10.43 -2.78
CA MET A 31 -4.00 -9.64 -2.63
C MET A 31 -2.99 -10.34 -1.70
N ASP A 32 -2.50 -11.50 -2.13
CA ASP A 32 -1.79 -12.50 -1.32
C ASP A 32 -0.29 -12.54 -1.52
N ILE A 33 0.25 -11.80 -2.49
CA ILE A 33 1.69 -11.71 -2.75
C ILE A 33 2.23 -10.40 -2.17
N PRO A 34 2.97 -10.43 -1.05
CA PRO A 34 3.64 -9.23 -0.53
C PRO A 34 4.87 -8.90 -1.39
N ILE A 35 4.94 -7.66 -1.86
CA ILE A 35 6.15 -7.09 -2.45
C ILE A 35 7.10 -6.62 -1.36
N PHE A 36 6.56 -5.95 -0.34
CA PHE A 36 7.28 -5.62 0.89
C PHE A 36 6.32 -5.53 2.07
N ARG A 37 6.90 -5.60 3.26
CA ARG A 37 6.28 -5.20 4.51
C ARG A 37 7.32 -4.50 5.39
N GLU A 38 7.00 -3.31 5.88
CA GLU A 38 7.94 -2.54 6.68
C GLU A 38 7.22 -1.62 7.66
N ALA A 39 7.77 -1.54 8.88
CA ALA A 39 7.45 -0.50 9.84
C ALA A 39 8.54 0.58 9.78
N ALA A 40 8.20 1.77 9.30
CA ALA A 40 9.15 2.86 9.08
C ALA A 40 8.48 4.25 9.14
N GLU A 41 9.31 5.28 9.30
CA GLU A 41 8.88 6.67 9.11
C GLU A 41 8.58 6.96 7.64
N ALA A 42 7.59 7.81 7.38
CA ALA A 42 7.19 8.23 6.03
C ALA A 42 7.54 9.71 5.76
N PRO A 43 8.84 10.09 5.63
CA PRO A 43 9.24 11.48 5.49
C PRO A 43 8.74 12.12 4.19
N PHE A 44 8.54 11.33 3.13
CA PHE A 44 8.02 11.81 1.85
C PHE A 44 6.52 12.09 1.84
N MET A 45 5.81 11.72 2.91
CA MET A 45 4.36 11.98 3.03
C MET A 45 4.05 13.29 3.75
N ILE A 46 5.07 14.08 4.12
CA ILE A 46 4.95 15.26 4.97
C ILE A 46 3.91 16.29 4.50
N ASP A 47 3.77 16.45 3.18
CA ASP A 47 2.81 17.35 2.54
C ASP A 47 1.35 16.89 2.74
N TYR A 48 1.15 15.59 2.98
CA TYR A 48 -0.15 14.97 3.19
C TYR A 48 -0.43 14.67 4.67
N THR A 49 0.55 14.85 5.55
CA THR A 49 0.46 14.56 7.00
C THR A 49 0.56 15.82 7.86
N GLY A 50 0.25 16.99 7.28
CA GLY A 50 0.19 18.26 8.01
C GLY A 50 1.55 18.75 8.50
N GLY A 51 2.62 18.51 7.74
CA GLY A 51 3.96 18.96 8.09
C GLY A 51 4.67 18.09 9.13
N LYS A 52 4.13 16.90 9.44
CA LYS A 52 4.70 15.99 10.44
C LYS A 52 5.05 14.65 9.83
N VAL A 53 6.29 14.21 10.03
CA VAL A 53 6.66 12.83 9.72
C VAL A 53 5.86 11.89 10.63
N GLN A 54 5.26 10.87 10.04
CA GLN A 54 4.48 9.86 10.75
C GLN A 54 5.16 8.49 10.60
N ALA A 55 5.18 7.70 11.66
CA ALA A 55 5.55 6.29 11.60
C ALA A 55 4.36 5.45 11.15
N ARG A 56 4.64 4.39 10.39
CA ARG A 56 3.62 3.49 9.85
C ARG A 56 4.11 2.06 9.77
N ASP A 57 3.20 1.09 9.86
CA ASP A 57 3.36 -0.27 9.32
C ASP A 57 2.66 -0.32 7.96
N ALA A 58 3.36 -0.74 6.92
CA ALA A 58 2.86 -0.78 5.56
C ALA A 58 3.16 -2.12 4.88
N VAL A 59 2.18 -2.61 4.12
CA VAL A 59 2.29 -3.78 3.25
C VAL A 59 1.90 -3.36 1.84
N LEU A 60 2.81 -3.54 0.87
CA LEU A 60 2.44 -3.51 -0.55
C LEU A 60 2.14 -4.93 -1.00
N ALA A 61 0.87 -5.23 -1.29
CA ALA A 61 0.43 -6.53 -1.76
C ALA A 61 -0.06 -6.45 -3.22
N ILE A 62 0.20 -7.51 -3.99
CA ILE A 62 -0.30 -7.71 -5.36
C ILE A 62 -0.97 -9.09 -5.49
N ASN A 63 -1.47 -9.40 -6.68
CA ASN A 63 -1.96 -10.72 -7.05
C ASN A 63 -1.52 -11.10 -8.49
N LEU A 64 -1.61 -12.38 -8.85
CA LEU A 64 -1.22 -12.85 -10.19
C LEU A 64 -2.21 -12.50 -11.32
N ARG A 65 -3.37 -11.92 -10.99
CA ARG A 65 -4.37 -11.50 -11.99
C ARG A 65 -4.00 -10.17 -12.65
N GLY A 66 -2.91 -9.55 -12.20
CA GLY A 66 -2.43 -8.26 -12.70
C GLY A 66 -3.22 -7.08 -12.14
N GLY A 67 -2.83 -5.88 -12.56
CA GLY A 67 -3.37 -4.61 -12.04
C GLY A 67 -2.44 -3.93 -11.05
N GLY A 68 -2.95 -2.88 -10.40
CA GLY A 68 -2.20 -2.12 -9.39
C GLY A 68 -2.14 -2.82 -8.04
N GLY A 69 -1.11 -2.52 -7.25
CA GLY A 69 -0.95 -3.03 -5.89
C GLY A 69 -1.82 -2.32 -4.85
N PHE A 70 -2.06 -2.99 -3.73
CA PHE A 70 -2.65 -2.39 -2.54
C PHE A 70 -1.51 -2.05 -1.57
N GLU A 71 -1.28 -0.77 -1.35
CA GLU A 71 -0.39 -0.30 -0.27
C GLU A 71 -1.26 -0.07 0.97
N ILE A 72 -1.37 -1.10 1.81
CA ILE A 72 -2.17 -1.12 3.02
C ILE A 72 -1.30 -0.56 4.14
N TRP A 73 -1.73 0.49 4.83
CA TRP A 73 -0.89 1.13 5.84
C TRP A 73 -1.67 1.56 7.10
N GLN A 74 -0.99 1.46 8.23
CA GLN A 74 -1.47 1.80 9.57
C GLN A 74 -0.51 2.80 10.23
N TYR A 75 -1.00 3.85 10.89
CA TYR A 75 -0.15 4.67 11.75
C TYR A 75 0.28 3.91 13.01
N THR A 76 1.54 4.11 13.42
CA THR A 76 2.14 3.50 14.62
C THR A 76 2.72 4.54 15.55
#